data_AF-A0A4V0XHR2-F1
#
_entry.id   AF-A0A4V0XHR2-F1
#
_cell.length_a   1.000
_cell.length_b   1.000
_cell.length_c   1.000
_cell.angle_alpha   90.00
_cell.angle_beta   90.00
_cell.angle_gamma   90.00
#
_symmetry.space_group_name_H-M   'P 1'
#
loop_
_entity.id
_entity.type
_entity.pdbx_description
1 polymer ?
#
loop_
_entity_poly.entity_id
_entity_poly.type
_entity_poly.pdbx_seq_one_letter_code
_entity_poly.pdbx_strand_id
1 'polypeptide(L)' 'MNSCFRYFSKRTVHVALVAPGVSSQQRALIAKCEGYFFLAPDNGLLAYIRAGNPEMEVREIENDAYRLPSAGHISRHNN' A
#
# COMPACT_ATOMS: atom_id res chain seq x y z
N MET A 1 -2.92 -2.54 -10.00
CA MET A 1 -3.06 -1.14 -9.52
C MET A 1 -2.88 -0.14 -10.65
N ASN A 2 -1.71 -0.07 -11.30
CA ASN A 2 -1.43 0.93 -12.34
C ASN A 2 -2.43 0.94 -13.53
N SER A 3 -2.92 -0.23 -13.97
CA SER A 3 -3.80 -0.33 -15.14
C SER A 3 -5.25 0.09 -14.91
N CYS A 4 -5.72 0.22 -13.66
CA CYS A 4 -7.15 0.35 -13.37
C CYS A 4 -7.54 1.49 -12.44
N PHE A 5 -6.59 2.13 -11.74
CA PHE A 5 -6.93 3.15 -10.73
C PHE A 5 -7.71 4.34 -11.31
N ARG A 6 -7.50 4.66 -12.60
CA ARG A 6 -8.20 5.74 -13.30
C ARG A 6 -9.70 5.50 -13.54
N TYR A 7 -10.19 4.27 -13.37
CA TYR A 7 -11.63 3.99 -13.48
C TYR A 7 -12.41 4.35 -12.20
N PHE A 8 -11.71 4.71 -11.11
CA PHE A 8 -12.33 5.11 -9.86
C PHE A 8 -12.39 6.63 -9.75
N SER A 9 -13.28 7.14 -8.91
CA SER A 9 -13.36 8.59 -8.65
C SER A 9 -12.06 9.10 -8.03
N LYS A 10 -11.75 10.37 -8.27
CA LYS A 10 -10.64 11.06 -7.57
C LYS A 10 -10.83 10.95 -6.06
N ARG A 11 -9.72 10.99 -5.33
CA ARG A 11 -9.59 10.78 -3.87
C ARG A 11 -9.83 9.34 -3.41
N THR A 12 -10.00 8.38 -4.33
CA THR A 12 -10.01 6.96 -3.97
C THR A 12 -8.68 6.54 -3.35
N VAL A 13 -8.76 5.76 -2.27
CA VAL A 13 -7.63 5.09 -1.65
C VAL A 13 -7.58 3.65 -2.18
N HIS A 14 -6.54 3.34 -2.93
CA HIS A 14 -6.26 1.99 -3.39
C HIS A 14 -5.34 1.30 -2.38
N VAL A 15 -5.74 0.14 -1.86
CA VAL A 15 -4.93 -0.64 -0.93
C VAL A 15 -4.46 -1.92 -1.62
N ALA A 16 -3.16 -2.21 -1.60
CA ALA A 16 -2.59 -3.43 -2.15
C ALA A 16 -1.71 -4.11 -1.10
N LEU A 17 -2.12 -5.31 -0.69
CA LEU A 17 -1.40 -6.17 0.22
C LEU A 17 -1.13 -7.50 -0.51
N VAL A 18 0.15 -7.90 -0.58
CA VAL A 18 0.57 -9.17 -1.17
C VAL A 18 1.14 -10.02 -0.05
N ALA A 19 0.59 -11.22 0.18
CA ALA A 19 0.92 -12.04 1.36
C ALA A 19 1.51 -13.43 1.03
N PRO A 20 2.81 -13.51 0.66
CA PRO A 20 3.66 -14.65 0.95
C PRO A 20 4.53 -14.32 2.18
N GLY A 21 4.13 -14.78 3.37
CA GLY A 21 4.81 -14.48 4.64
C GLY A 21 4.79 -12.99 5.02
N VAL A 22 3.92 -12.61 5.94
CA VAL A 22 3.92 -11.24 6.50
C VAL A 22 5.05 -11.12 7.52
N SER A 23 6.02 -10.23 7.30
CA SER A 23 6.88 -9.78 8.39
C SER A 23 6.26 -8.53 9.00
N SER A 24 6.18 -8.48 10.34
CA SER A 24 5.69 -7.31 11.08
C SER A 24 6.60 -6.08 10.91
N GLN A 25 7.78 -6.25 10.32
CA GLN A 25 8.76 -5.19 10.09
C GLN A 25 8.62 -4.50 8.74
N GLN A 26 7.70 -4.95 7.88
CA GLN A 26 7.57 -4.34 6.57
C GLN A 26 6.94 -2.96 6.68
N ARG A 27 7.67 -1.95 6.19
CA ARG A 27 7.25 -0.54 6.22
C ARG A 27 5.98 -0.34 5.40
N ALA A 28 4.96 0.25 6.00
CA ALA A 28 3.75 0.65 5.29
C ALA A 28 3.97 2.02 4.64
N LEU A 29 3.74 2.10 3.33
CA LEU A 29 3.89 3.32 2.55
C LEU A 29 2.54 3.82 2.04
N ILE A 30 2.36 5.13 2.06
CA ILE A 30 1.30 5.83 1.35
C ILE A 30 1.90 6.67 0.23
N ALA A 31 1.32 6.60 -0.96
CA ALA A 31 1.70 7.42 -2.10
C ALA A 31 0.51 8.21 -2.65
N LYS A 32 0.78 9.38 -3.22
CA LYS A 32 -0.22 10.27 -3.83
C LYS A 32 0.24 10.71 -5.21
N CYS A 33 -0.60 10.48 -6.22
CA CYS A 33 -0.42 11.04 -7.57
C CYS A 33 -1.77 11.15 -8.28
N GLU A 34 -1.89 12.07 -9.24
CA GLU A 34 -3.09 12.27 -10.06
C GLU A 34 -4.41 12.41 -9.27
N GLY A 35 -4.35 12.82 -8.00
CA GLY A 35 -5.52 12.91 -7.11
C GLY A 35 -6.01 11.59 -6.51
N TYR A 36 -5.21 10.52 -6.56
CA TYR A 36 -5.46 9.23 -5.92
C TYR A 36 -4.47 8.97 -4.78
N PHE A 37 -4.81 8.05 -3.89
CA PHE A 37 -3.93 7.55 -2.83
C PHE A 37 -3.68 6.06 -2.99
N PHE A 38 -2.46 5.61 -2.70
CA PHE A 38 -2.06 4.21 -2.78
C PHE A 38 -1.40 3.78 -1.47
N LEU A 39 -1.95 2.78 -0.81
CA LEU A 39 -1.41 2.18 0.41
C LEU A 39 -0.84 0.80 0.07
N ALA A 40 0.45 0.60 0.32
CA ALA A 40 1.12 -0.67 0.07
C ALA A 40 2.33 -0.87 1.01
N PRO A 41 2.75 -2.12 1.27
CA PRO A 41 4.04 -2.39 1.87
C PRO A 41 5.18 -1.92 0.96
N ASP A 42 6.33 -1.64 1.56
CA ASP A 42 7.58 -1.43 0.81
C ASP A 42 8.11 -2.76 0.24
N ASN A 43 7.56 -3.18 -0.90
CA ASN A 43 7.98 -4.34 -1.69
C ASN A 43 8.08 -4.05 -3.19
N GLY A 44 8.15 -2.78 -3.57
CA GLY A 44 8.21 -2.37 -4.97
C GLY A 44 6.86 -2.27 -5.70
N LEU A 45 5.72 -2.59 -5.08
CA LEU A 45 4.39 -2.41 -5.71
C LEU A 45 4.16 -0.97 -6.20
N LEU A 46 4.59 0.02 -5.43
CA LEU A 46 4.45 1.44 -5.79
C LEU A 46 5.34 1.86 -6.96
N ALA A 47 6.43 1.12 -7.25
CA ALA A 47 7.34 1.44 -8.36
C ALA A 47 6.62 1.39 -9.71
N TYR A 48 5.67 0.46 -9.89
CA TYR A 48 4.87 0.36 -11.11
C TYR A 48 3.98 1.58 -11.36
N ILE A 49 3.53 2.25 -10.29
CA ILE A 49 2.75 3.49 -10.40
C ILE A 49 3.69 4.66 -10.66
N ARG A 50 4.80 4.74 -9.93
CA ARG A 50 5.82 5.79 -10.07
C ARG A 50 6.42 5.86 -11.47
N ALA A 51 6.57 4.72 -12.15
CA ALA A 51 7.10 4.67 -13.51
C ALA A 51 6.32 5.55 -14.50
N GLY A 52 5.01 5.73 -14.31
CA GLY A 52 4.18 6.65 -15.09
C GLY A 52 3.87 7.98 -14.38
N ASN A 53 4.38 8.17 -13.16
CA ASN A 53 4.04 9.29 -12.27
C ASN A 53 5.32 9.74 -11.52
N PRO A 54 6.27 10.42 -12.17
CA PRO A 54 7.54 10.81 -11.54
C PRO A 54 7.35 11.75 -10.34
N GLU A 55 6.33 12.60 -10.38
CA GLU A 55 5.95 13.55 -9.32
C GLU A 55 5.17 12.90 -8.15
N MET A 56 5.11 11.56 -8.10
CA MET A 56 4.40 10.85 -7.03
C MET A 56 5.08 11.11 -5.69
N GLU A 57 4.33 11.68 -4.75
CA GLU A 57 4.75 11.85 -3.36
C GLU A 57 4.59 10.51 -2.62
N VAL A 58 5.60 10.08 -1.87
CA VAL A 58 5.59 8.84 -1.08
C VAL A 58 6.01 9.15 0.35
N ARG A 59 5.26 8.61 1.32
CA ARG A 59 5.53 8.77 2.75
C ARG A 59 5.40 7.43 3.46
N GLU A 60 6.24 7.22 4.48
CA GLU A 60 6.11 6.12 5.41
C GLU A 60 5.04 6.42 6.47
N ILE A 61 4.28 5.39 6.87
CA ILE A 61 3.29 5.48 7.94
C ILE A 61 3.94 4.96 9.23
N GLU A 62 4.46 5.89 10.03
CA GLU A 62 5.08 5.59 11.32
C GLU A 62 4.15 5.87 12.51
N ASN A 63 3.08 6.63 12.32
CA ASN A 63 2.20 7.02 13.42
C ASN A 63 1.35 5.82 13.88
N ASP A 64 1.63 5.35 15.10
CA ASP A 64 1.00 4.19 15.72
C ASP A 64 -0.51 4.35 15.93
N ALA A 65 -1.05 5.57 15.95
CA ALA A 65 -2.51 5.79 15.99
C ALA A 65 -3.24 5.23 14.76
N TYR A 66 -2.52 5.00 13.65
CA TYR A 66 -3.05 4.38 12.44
C TYR A 66 -2.68 2.90 12.29
N ARG A 67 -2.13 2.28 13.34
CA ARG A 67 -1.75 0.87 13.37
C ARG A 67 -2.65 0.10 14.33
N LEU A 68 -2.92 -1.17 13.98
CA LEU A 68 -3.59 -2.07 14.93
C LEU A 68 -2.61 -2.37 16.09
N PRO A 69 -3.04 -2.23 17.36
CA PRO A 69 -2.17 -2.47 18.53
C PRO A 69 -1.63 -3.90 18.63
N SER A 70 -2.27 -4.83 17.92
CA SER A 70 -1.88 -6.24 17.85
C SER A 70 -2.01 -6.69 16.41
N ALA A 71 -0.94 -7.24 15.84
CA ALA A 71 -1.03 -7.89 14.55
C ALA A 71 -1.99 -9.08 14.71
N GLY A 72 -3.16 -9.02 14.04
CA GLY A 72 -4.06 -10.16 13.96
C GLY A 72 -3.26 -11.37 13.47
N HIS A 73 -3.25 -12.43 14.27
CA HIS A 73 -2.56 -13.66 13.93
C HIS A 73 -3.22 -14.27 12.68
N ILE A 74 -2.55 -14.23 11.54
CA ILE A 74 -3.01 -14.87 10.30
C ILE A 74 -2.54 -16.33 10.33
N SER A 75 -3.34 -17.23 10.93
CA SER A 75 -3.12 -18.66 10.79
C SER A 75 -3.39 -19.07 9.36
N ARG A 76 -2.37 -19.54 8.63
CA ARG A 76 -2.61 -20.28 7.39
C ARG A 76 -3.06 -21.70 7.76
N HIS A 77 -4.27 -22.08 7.39
CA HIS A 77 -4.65 -23.48 7.32
C HIS A 77 -4.08 -24.03 6.00
N ASN A 78 -3.04 -24.84 6.09
CA ASN A 78 -2.49 -25.55 4.94
C ASN A 78 -3.22 -26.89 4.84
N ASN A 79 -3.86 -27.15 3.70
CA ASN A 79 -4.43 -28.45 3.36
C ASN A 79 -3.32 -29.37 2.82
#